data_AF-A0A9P1BM90-F1
#
_entry.id   AF-A0A9P1BM90-F1
#
_cell.length_a   1.000
_cell.length_b   1.000
_cell.length_c   1.000
_cell.angle_alpha   90.00
_cell.angle_beta   90.00
_cell.angle_gamma   90.00
#
_symmetry.space_group_name_H-M   'P 1'
#
loop_
_entity.id
_entity.type
_entity.pdbx_description
1 polymer ?
#
loop_
_entity_poly.entity_id
_entity_poly.type
_entity_poly.pdbx_seq_one_letter_code
_entity_poly.pdbx_strand_id
1 'polypeptide(L)'
;MVWYLSMLIFILAGNAAAALAAPTWDLGCHGHDGLGSTASHLLQRTSRMLRSASARDAILQGNEIWGCGSLQIPEVPPLVAAPLRNITWLHFPKAGTSFLATIWNYACSRRMALDLAVSPRAVPGCEQCYDVALMDRYPPDDYCEEGFLSQNFSTQHRPVTSSAVQSDELKVIGMFRRPSQRLISAFHDSCHASGLAEDQYKVLMQECGPNGKNSAGCYARFPGIAGCMSRMLTGGFCAETQFAESSFDGGKAHLEEAIAMVKEMAFVGLTEYWDLSICLFQRMFGGTVNAAQLVDFHEGDSHQDQLYDETQLMGFVDEVDEAIYQAASDRFHELVQ
;
A
#
# COMPACT_ATOMS: atom_id res chain seq x y z
N MET A 1 50.41 -36.85 39.35
CA MET A 1 49.01 -37.34 39.45
C MET A 1 48.12 -36.11 39.58
N VAL A 2 47.90 -35.36 38.50
CA VAL A 2 46.81 -35.52 37.51
C VAL A 2 45.44 -35.62 38.18
N TRP A 3 44.77 -34.48 38.29
CA TRP A 3 43.34 -34.36 38.55
C TRP A 3 42.65 -34.01 37.23
N TYR A 4 41.67 -34.83 36.83
CA TYR A 4 40.75 -34.57 35.73
C TYR A 4 39.49 -33.91 36.30
N LEU A 5 39.17 -32.70 35.86
CA LEU A 5 37.81 -32.14 35.92
C LEU A 5 37.48 -31.62 34.52
N SER A 6 36.60 -32.31 33.80
CA SER A 6 36.19 -31.94 32.46
C SER A 6 34.97 -31.02 32.51
N MET A 7 35.06 -29.96 31.69
CA MET A 7 34.07 -28.92 31.44
C MET A 7 32.81 -29.48 30.79
N LEU A 8 31.66 -28.98 31.22
CA LEU A 8 30.43 -28.94 30.43
C LEU A 8 29.66 -27.68 30.84
N ILE A 9 29.87 -26.59 30.10
CA ILE A 9 29.01 -25.41 30.10
C ILE A 9 28.61 -25.20 28.64
N PHE A 10 27.37 -25.55 28.33
CA PHE A 10 26.71 -25.17 27.08
C PHE A 10 26.28 -23.71 27.20
N ILE A 11 26.79 -22.86 26.32
CA ILE A 11 26.30 -21.49 26.13
C ILE A 11 25.09 -21.59 25.19
N LEU A 12 23.89 -21.38 25.73
CA LEU A 12 22.70 -21.06 24.95
C LEU A 12 22.57 -19.53 24.91
N ALA A 13 23.07 -18.92 23.83
CA ALA A 13 22.72 -17.55 23.48
C ALA A 13 21.49 -17.61 22.56
N GLY A 14 20.31 -17.45 23.16
CA GLY A 14 19.08 -17.21 22.41
C GLY A 14 19.02 -15.75 21.98
N ASN A 15 19.07 -15.52 20.67
CA ASN A 15 18.78 -14.22 20.07
C ASN A 15 17.28 -13.92 20.26
N ALA A 16 16.96 -13.04 21.21
CA ALA A 16 15.65 -12.42 21.29
C ALA A 16 15.61 -11.27 20.28
N ALA A 17 15.02 -11.52 19.11
CA ALA A 17 14.62 -10.46 18.20
C ALA A 17 13.47 -9.67 18.84
N ALA A 18 13.78 -8.48 19.35
CA ALA A 18 12.76 -7.55 19.84
C ALA A 18 12.01 -6.97 18.64
N ALA A 19 10.80 -7.47 18.37
CA ALA A 19 9.85 -6.83 17.48
C ALA A 19 9.45 -5.49 18.10
N LEU A 20 9.99 -4.39 17.57
CA LEU A 20 9.52 -3.03 17.88
C LEU A 20 8.14 -2.84 17.26
N ALA A 21 7.11 -3.07 18.07
CA ALA A 21 5.73 -2.70 17.75
C ALA A 21 5.65 -1.18 17.61
N ALA A 22 5.35 -0.71 16.39
CA ALA A 22 4.99 0.68 16.18
C ALA A 22 3.61 0.92 16.82
N PRO A 23 3.41 2.01 17.58
CA PRO A 23 2.12 2.27 18.19
C PRO A 23 1.08 2.64 17.12
N THR A 24 0.02 1.85 17.02
CA THR A 24 -1.16 2.15 16.20
C THR A 24 -2.12 3.00 17.03
N TRP A 25 -2.32 4.26 16.63
CA TRP A 25 -3.30 5.16 17.25
C TRP A 25 -4.47 5.33 16.28
N ASP A 26 -5.65 4.83 16.66
CA ASP A 26 -6.88 4.97 15.89
C ASP A 26 -7.95 5.61 16.78
N LEU A 27 -8.35 6.84 16.45
CA LEU A 27 -9.45 7.57 17.09
C LEU A 27 -10.38 8.03 15.97
N GLY A 28 -11.46 7.29 15.75
CA GLY A 28 -12.47 7.56 14.72
C GLY A 28 -13.30 8.81 15.02
N CYS A 29 -13.70 9.54 13.97
CA CYS A 29 -14.66 10.65 14.02
C CYS A 29 -15.56 10.64 12.77
N HIS A 30 -16.89 10.77 12.96
CA HIS A 30 -17.90 10.94 11.91
C HIS A 30 -18.25 12.42 11.69
N GLY A 31 -18.52 12.81 10.43
CA GLY A 31 -19.06 14.14 10.07
C GLY A 31 -19.54 14.22 8.60
N HIS A 32 -20.65 14.93 8.37
CA HIS A 32 -21.54 14.93 7.20
C HIS A 32 -21.33 16.07 6.16
N ASP A 33 -21.78 15.80 4.92
CA ASP A 33 -22.36 16.64 3.84
C ASP A 33 -21.55 17.62 2.92
N GLY A 34 -21.81 17.55 1.59
CA GLY A 34 -22.30 18.72 0.81
C GLY A 34 -21.53 19.30 -0.40
N LEU A 35 -21.78 18.77 -1.62
CA LEU A 35 -21.90 19.38 -2.98
C LEU A 35 -20.99 20.54 -3.50
N GLY A 36 -20.33 20.31 -4.67
CA GLY A 36 -20.52 21.16 -5.87
C GLY A 36 -19.33 21.62 -6.77
N SER A 37 -19.17 20.96 -7.94
CA SER A 37 -18.80 21.48 -9.30
C SER A 37 -17.35 21.93 -9.69
N THR A 38 -16.63 21.11 -10.48
CA THR A 38 -16.33 21.09 -11.96
C THR A 38 -15.20 21.97 -12.56
N ALA A 39 -14.17 21.30 -13.15
CA ALA A 39 -13.46 21.58 -14.43
C ALA A 39 -12.20 20.67 -14.54
N SER A 40 -11.62 20.26 -15.69
CA SER A 40 -12.04 20.10 -17.09
C SER A 40 -10.86 19.53 -17.92
N HIS A 41 -11.13 18.47 -18.70
CA HIS A 41 -10.73 18.24 -20.10
C HIS A 41 -9.38 17.61 -20.57
N LEU A 42 -8.35 17.30 -19.76
CA LEU A 42 -7.19 16.52 -20.28
C LEU A 42 -7.27 14.98 -20.04
N LEU A 43 -8.20 14.54 -19.18
CA LEU A 43 -8.42 13.12 -18.79
C LEU A 43 -9.39 12.32 -19.71
N GLN A 44 -9.96 12.94 -20.74
CA GLN A 44 -11.07 12.34 -21.49
C GLN A 44 -10.68 11.19 -22.43
N ARG A 45 -9.41 11.05 -22.82
CA ARG A 45 -8.97 9.94 -23.69
C ARG A 45 -8.65 8.65 -22.93
N THR A 46 -8.22 8.72 -21.67
CA THR A 46 -8.12 7.57 -20.75
C THR A 46 -9.46 7.23 -20.09
N SER A 47 -10.37 8.20 -19.97
CA SER A 47 -11.70 8.03 -19.36
C SER A 47 -12.63 7.01 -20.05
N ARG A 48 -12.39 6.64 -21.32
CA ARG A 48 -13.19 5.61 -21.99
C ARG A 48 -12.84 4.18 -21.56
N MET A 49 -11.65 3.97 -20.99
CA MET A 49 -11.31 2.73 -20.28
C MET A 49 -11.68 2.80 -18.78
N LEU A 50 -11.74 3.99 -18.17
CA LEU A 50 -12.07 4.23 -16.75
C LEU A 50 -13.58 4.14 -16.40
N ARG A 51 -14.43 3.56 -17.26
CA ARG A 51 -15.89 3.44 -17.02
C ARG A 51 -16.42 2.03 -17.15
N SER A 52 -15.57 1.00 -17.00
CA SER A 52 -16.11 -0.26 -16.53
C SER A 52 -16.48 -0.02 -15.07
N ALA A 53 -17.77 -0.09 -14.75
CA ALA A 53 -18.25 -0.22 -13.39
C ALA A 53 -17.31 -1.19 -12.66
N SER A 54 -16.73 -0.77 -11.54
CA SER A 54 -15.82 -1.62 -10.79
C SER A 54 -16.50 -2.97 -10.57
N ALA A 55 -15.75 -4.08 -10.59
CA ALA A 55 -16.33 -5.39 -10.33
C ALA A 55 -17.16 -5.43 -9.02
N ARG A 56 -16.86 -4.54 -8.06
CA ARG A 56 -17.67 -4.24 -6.87
C ARG A 56 -19.13 -3.90 -7.19
N ASP A 57 -19.40 -3.01 -8.15
CA ASP A 57 -20.77 -2.65 -8.55
C ASP A 57 -21.51 -3.84 -9.17
N ALA A 58 -20.81 -4.66 -9.96
CA ALA A 58 -21.38 -5.88 -10.52
C ALA A 58 -21.71 -6.91 -9.42
N ILE A 59 -20.83 -7.08 -8.44
CA ILE A 59 -21.05 -7.96 -7.27
C ILE A 59 -22.27 -7.49 -6.46
N LEU A 60 -22.35 -6.20 -6.14
CA LEU A 60 -23.46 -5.64 -5.34
C LEU A 60 -24.80 -5.71 -6.06
N GLN A 61 -24.80 -5.66 -7.40
CA GLN A 61 -26.02 -5.75 -8.21
C GLN A 61 -26.39 -7.18 -8.61
N GLY A 62 -25.61 -8.20 -8.19
CA GLY A 62 -25.83 -9.59 -8.58
C GLY A 62 -25.63 -9.85 -10.09
N ASN A 63 -24.93 -8.93 -10.77
CA ASN A 63 -24.58 -9.08 -12.17
C ASN A 63 -23.35 -9.99 -12.31
N GLU A 64 -23.21 -10.62 -13.48
CA GLU A 64 -22.04 -11.43 -13.80
C GLU A 64 -20.77 -10.58 -13.66
N ILE A 65 -19.88 -11.01 -12.76
CA ILE A 65 -18.63 -10.31 -12.51
C ILE A 65 -17.81 -10.41 -13.79
N TRP A 66 -17.48 -9.27 -14.39
CA TRP A 66 -16.55 -9.21 -15.49
C TRP A 66 -15.19 -9.66 -14.97
N GLY A 67 -14.92 -10.96 -15.06
CA GLY A 67 -13.60 -11.50 -14.77
C GLY A 67 -12.56 -10.88 -15.69
N CYS A 68 -11.29 -11.12 -15.37
CA CYS A 68 -10.15 -10.62 -16.16
C CYS A 68 -10.20 -10.99 -17.64
N GLY A 69 -11.01 -11.98 -18.04
CA GLY A 69 -11.21 -12.38 -19.43
C GLY A 69 -11.83 -11.33 -20.34
N SER A 70 -12.42 -10.26 -19.78
CA SER A 70 -12.93 -9.13 -20.56
C SER A 70 -11.90 -8.02 -20.79
N LEU A 71 -10.84 -7.97 -19.98
CA LEU A 71 -9.75 -7.03 -20.15
C LEU A 71 -8.88 -7.53 -21.31
N GLN A 72 -8.77 -6.71 -22.36
CA GLN A 72 -7.85 -6.95 -23.45
C GLN A 72 -6.41 -6.69 -22.98
N ILE A 73 -5.89 -7.59 -22.15
CA ILE A 73 -4.47 -7.66 -21.86
C ILE A 73 -3.86 -8.48 -23.00
N PRO A 74 -2.95 -7.91 -23.81
CA PRO A 74 -2.23 -8.63 -24.86
C PRO A 74 -1.78 -10.00 -24.35
N GLU A 75 -1.81 -11.03 -25.20
CA GLU A 75 -1.19 -12.33 -24.93
C GLU A 75 0.32 -12.16 -24.76
N VAL A 76 0.73 -11.67 -23.58
CA VAL A 76 2.07 -11.88 -23.05
C VAL A 76 2.19 -13.40 -22.95
N PRO A 77 3.05 -14.05 -23.75
CA PRO A 77 3.33 -15.46 -23.57
C PRO A 77 3.60 -15.63 -22.08
N PRO A 78 3.04 -16.66 -21.39
CA PRO A 78 3.44 -16.92 -20.03
C PRO A 78 4.95 -16.99 -20.09
N LEU A 79 5.62 -15.96 -19.55
CA LEU A 79 7.00 -16.10 -19.16
C LEU A 79 6.92 -17.38 -18.34
N VAL A 80 7.61 -18.42 -18.78
CA VAL A 80 7.77 -19.66 -18.03
C VAL A 80 8.70 -19.32 -16.84
N ALA A 81 8.37 -18.24 -16.14
CA ALA A 81 9.03 -17.68 -15.01
C ALA A 81 8.62 -18.55 -13.85
N ALA A 82 9.62 -18.96 -13.08
CA ALA A 82 9.40 -19.52 -11.78
C ALA A 82 8.36 -18.68 -11.01
N PRO A 83 7.56 -19.30 -10.14
CA PRO A 83 6.62 -18.58 -9.30
C PRO A 83 7.32 -17.44 -8.56
N LEU A 84 6.63 -16.31 -8.39
CA LEU A 84 7.13 -15.18 -7.64
C LEU A 84 7.31 -15.62 -6.18
N ARG A 85 8.55 -15.55 -5.71
CA ARG A 85 8.97 -15.97 -4.37
C ARG A 85 9.63 -14.79 -3.67
N ASN A 86 9.76 -14.89 -2.35
CA ASN A 86 10.39 -13.88 -1.51
C ASN A 86 9.78 -12.48 -1.70
N ILE A 87 8.44 -12.43 -1.75
CA ILE A 87 7.65 -11.23 -1.95
C ILE A 87 7.80 -10.33 -0.74
N THR A 88 8.08 -9.05 -0.98
CA THR A 88 7.93 -7.98 0.01
C THR A 88 6.94 -6.97 -0.53
N TRP A 89 5.93 -6.64 0.26
CA TRP A 89 4.93 -5.64 -0.12
C TRP A 89 5.34 -4.26 0.42
N LEU A 90 5.56 -3.31 -0.50
CA LEU A 90 5.73 -1.92 -0.15
C LEU A 90 4.35 -1.25 -0.09
N HIS A 91 3.84 -1.09 1.13
CA HIS A 91 2.52 -0.53 1.38
C HIS A 91 2.59 0.97 1.70
N PHE A 92 2.43 1.83 0.70
CA PHE A 92 2.27 3.26 0.95
C PHE A 92 0.91 3.54 1.60
N PRO A 93 0.83 4.45 2.60
CA PRO A 93 -0.43 4.83 3.20
C PRO A 93 -1.49 5.23 2.17
N LYS A 94 -2.68 4.65 2.30
CA LYS A 94 -3.86 4.89 1.46
C LYS A 94 -3.69 4.54 -0.03
N ALA A 95 -2.76 3.63 -0.33
CA ALA A 95 -2.55 3.07 -1.66
C ALA A 95 -2.87 1.56 -1.68
N GLY A 96 -4.10 1.20 -1.31
CA GLY A 96 -4.64 -0.14 -1.60
C GLY A 96 -4.35 -1.24 -0.58
N THR A 97 -4.70 -1.05 0.70
CA THR A 97 -4.57 -2.09 1.75
C THR A 97 -5.22 -3.42 1.33
N SER A 98 -6.36 -3.36 0.64
CA SER A 98 -7.09 -4.54 0.16
C SER A 98 -6.34 -5.39 -0.86
N PHE A 99 -5.24 -4.88 -1.45
CA PHE A 99 -4.41 -5.66 -2.37
C PHE A 99 -3.74 -6.84 -1.68
N LEU A 100 -3.71 -6.86 -0.34
CA LEU A 100 -3.30 -8.04 0.42
C LEU A 100 -4.14 -9.28 0.08
N ALA A 101 -5.42 -9.13 -0.28
CA ALA A 101 -6.25 -10.23 -0.78
C ALA A 101 -5.62 -10.91 -2.00
N THR A 102 -5.01 -10.11 -2.88
CA THR A 102 -4.29 -10.57 -4.07
C THR A 102 -3.07 -11.39 -3.70
N ILE A 103 -2.27 -10.87 -2.76
CA ILE A 103 -1.06 -11.53 -2.26
C ILE A 103 -1.40 -12.83 -1.55
N TRP A 104 -2.41 -12.83 -0.66
CA TRP A 104 -2.83 -14.03 0.10
C TRP A 104 -3.38 -15.12 -0.78
N ASN A 105 -4.21 -14.76 -1.76
CA ASN A 105 -4.70 -15.73 -2.72
C ASN A 105 -3.53 -16.35 -3.50
N TYR A 106 -2.57 -15.54 -3.94
CA TYR A 106 -1.42 -16.02 -4.68
C TYR A 106 -0.53 -16.96 -3.85
N ALA A 107 -0.13 -16.53 -2.66
CA ALA A 107 0.86 -17.23 -1.85
C ALA A 107 0.24 -18.36 -0.99
N CYS A 108 -1.06 -18.29 -0.68
CA CYS A 108 -1.66 -19.08 0.40
C CYS A 108 -2.90 -19.87 -0.02
N SER A 109 -3.41 -19.73 -1.25
CA SER A 109 -4.57 -20.51 -1.73
C SER A 109 -4.22 -21.83 -2.43
N ARG A 110 -2.94 -22.23 -2.46
CA ARG A 110 -2.50 -23.39 -3.26
C ARG A 110 -2.97 -24.73 -2.69
N ARG A 111 -3.21 -24.79 -1.38
CA ARG A 111 -3.75 -25.98 -0.68
C ARG A 111 -5.28 -25.98 -0.59
N MET A 112 -5.90 -24.80 -0.57
CA MET A 112 -7.34 -24.64 -0.49
C MET A 112 -7.78 -23.25 -0.95
N ALA A 113 -9.02 -23.12 -1.40
CA ALA A 113 -9.60 -21.80 -1.67
C ALA A 113 -9.76 -21.01 -0.36
N LEU A 114 -9.45 -19.71 -0.43
CA LEU A 114 -9.60 -18.77 0.70
C LEU A 114 -10.86 -17.93 0.53
N ASP A 115 -11.55 -17.66 1.64
CA ASP A 115 -12.62 -16.68 1.72
C ASP A 115 -12.01 -15.30 2.03
N LEU A 116 -11.73 -14.55 0.98
CA LEU A 116 -11.07 -13.23 1.07
C LEU A 116 -12.06 -12.10 1.39
N ALA A 117 -13.36 -12.38 1.47
CA ALA A 117 -14.39 -11.40 1.85
C ALA A 117 -14.43 -11.20 3.38
N VAL A 118 -13.26 -10.95 3.97
CA VAL A 118 -13.10 -10.73 5.40
C VAL A 118 -13.53 -9.31 5.74
N SER A 119 -14.37 -9.16 6.78
CA SER A 119 -14.74 -7.84 7.25
C SER A 119 -13.52 -7.12 7.84
N PRO A 120 -13.28 -5.85 7.50
CA PRO A 120 -12.19 -5.07 8.11
C PRO A 120 -12.40 -4.82 9.62
N ARG A 121 -13.60 -5.09 10.14
CA ARG A 121 -13.99 -4.96 11.55
C ARG A 121 -13.97 -6.30 12.31
N ALA A 122 -13.48 -7.37 11.67
CA ALA A 122 -13.44 -8.68 12.31
C ALA A 122 -12.48 -8.72 13.53
N VAL A 123 -11.50 -7.81 13.58
CA VAL A 123 -10.54 -7.69 14.68
C VAL A 123 -11.06 -6.68 15.71
N PRO A 124 -11.27 -7.08 16.97
CA PRO A 124 -11.71 -6.15 18.01
C PRO A 124 -10.72 -4.98 18.20
N GLY A 125 -11.24 -3.76 18.21
CA GLY A 125 -10.44 -2.55 18.43
C GLY A 125 -9.80 -1.96 17.16
N CYS A 126 -10.11 -2.48 15.98
CA CYS A 126 -9.78 -1.82 14.73
C CYS A 126 -10.97 -1.75 13.76
N GLU A 127 -11.25 -0.57 13.21
CA GLU A 127 -12.38 -0.38 12.30
C GLU A 127 -12.04 -0.60 10.82
N GLN A 128 -10.76 -0.42 10.44
CA GLN A 128 -10.29 -0.50 9.05
C GLN A 128 -9.03 -1.38 8.87
N CYS A 129 -8.88 -2.45 9.65
CA CYS A 129 -7.71 -3.34 9.57
C CYS A 129 -7.99 -4.59 8.72
N TYR A 130 -8.30 -4.40 7.45
CA TYR A 130 -8.50 -5.53 6.54
C TYR A 130 -7.30 -6.48 6.49
N ASP A 131 -6.08 -5.93 6.49
CA ASP A 131 -4.85 -6.69 6.48
C ASP A 131 -4.71 -7.58 7.73
N VAL A 132 -4.90 -7.00 8.91
CA VAL A 132 -4.83 -7.74 10.18
C VAL A 132 -5.94 -8.80 10.24
N ALA A 133 -7.16 -8.47 9.82
CA ALA A 133 -8.28 -9.40 9.81
C ALA A 133 -8.02 -10.61 8.88
N LEU A 134 -7.44 -10.36 7.71
CA LEU A 134 -7.08 -11.41 6.76
C LEU A 134 -5.95 -12.30 7.30
N MET A 135 -4.93 -11.71 7.92
CA MET A 135 -3.81 -12.43 8.53
C MET A 135 -4.23 -13.24 9.76
N ASP A 136 -5.14 -12.73 10.58
CA ASP A 136 -5.68 -13.45 11.74
C ASP A 136 -6.49 -14.67 11.29
N ARG A 137 -7.30 -14.51 10.24
CA ARG A 137 -8.08 -15.62 9.66
C ARG A 137 -7.20 -16.65 8.95
N TYR A 138 -6.15 -16.21 8.27
CA TYR A 138 -5.24 -17.05 7.49
C TYR A 138 -3.78 -16.77 7.86
N PRO A 139 -3.31 -17.27 9.01
CA PRO A 139 -1.93 -17.08 9.44
C PRO A 139 -0.93 -17.55 8.38
N PRO A 140 0.10 -16.74 8.05
CA PRO A 140 1.06 -17.09 7.01
C PRO A 140 1.70 -18.47 7.16
N ASP A 141 2.08 -18.85 8.38
CA ASP A 141 2.79 -20.11 8.66
C ASP A 141 1.93 -21.36 8.39
N ASP A 142 0.61 -21.24 8.49
CA ASP A 142 -0.32 -22.35 8.30
C ASP A 142 -0.81 -22.47 6.85
N TYR A 143 -1.01 -21.32 6.19
CA TYR A 143 -1.69 -21.24 4.90
C TYR A 143 -0.76 -20.96 3.71
N CYS A 144 0.30 -20.18 3.91
CA CYS A 144 1.16 -19.76 2.82
C CYS A 144 2.22 -20.81 2.49
N GLU A 145 2.57 -20.92 1.21
CA GLU A 145 3.68 -21.77 0.81
C GLU A 145 5.03 -21.17 1.22
N GLU A 146 5.90 -22.03 1.74
CA GLU A 146 7.24 -21.63 2.20
C GLU A 146 8.02 -20.94 1.07
N GLY A 147 8.61 -19.79 1.42
CA GLY A 147 9.42 -18.97 0.52
C GLY A 147 8.63 -18.13 -0.49
N PHE A 148 7.28 -18.10 -0.45
CA PHE A 148 6.52 -17.15 -1.26
C PHE A 148 6.57 -15.74 -0.68
N LEU A 149 6.32 -15.60 0.61
CA LEU A 149 6.49 -14.35 1.35
C LEU A 149 7.93 -14.25 1.86
N SER A 150 8.48 -13.04 1.93
CA SER A 150 9.78 -12.81 2.56
C SER A 150 9.71 -13.10 4.06
N GLN A 151 10.85 -13.44 4.68
CA GLN A 151 10.90 -13.73 6.12
C GLN A 151 10.47 -12.55 6.99
N ASN A 152 10.66 -11.32 6.47
CA ASN A 152 10.27 -10.07 7.12
C ASN A 152 9.03 -9.47 6.46
N PHE A 153 8.16 -10.29 5.87
CA PHE A 153 6.93 -9.80 5.25
C PHE A 153 6.12 -9.00 6.26
N SER A 154 5.70 -7.80 5.87
CA SER A 154 4.92 -6.90 6.70
C SER A 154 3.84 -6.25 5.87
N THR A 155 2.67 -6.06 6.46
CA THR A 155 1.55 -5.31 5.87
C THR A 155 1.56 -3.84 6.27
N GLN A 156 2.44 -3.49 7.20
CA GLN A 156 2.56 -2.14 7.74
C GLN A 156 3.33 -1.25 6.77
N HIS A 157 3.28 0.06 7.01
CA HIS A 157 3.98 1.09 6.22
C HIS A 157 5.50 1.07 6.45
N ARG A 158 6.13 -0.07 6.18
CA ARG A 158 7.57 -0.29 6.31
C ARG A 158 8.25 0.13 5.01
N PRO A 159 9.30 0.96 5.10
CA PRO A 159 10.07 1.34 3.92
C PRO A 159 10.95 0.18 3.44
N VAL A 160 11.41 0.29 2.19
CA VAL A 160 12.42 -0.61 1.60
C VAL A 160 13.67 0.16 1.24
N THR A 161 14.81 -0.53 1.18
CA THR A 161 16.08 0.06 0.73
C THR A 161 16.64 -0.72 -0.45
N SER A 162 17.32 -0.01 -1.35
CA SER A 162 18.04 -0.61 -2.48
C SER A 162 18.99 -1.74 -2.05
N SER A 163 19.67 -1.58 -0.91
CA SER A 163 20.54 -2.60 -0.37
C SER A 163 19.80 -3.86 0.07
N ALA A 164 18.65 -3.74 0.75
CA ALA A 164 17.88 -4.90 1.21
C ALA A 164 17.27 -5.67 0.04
N VAL A 165 16.79 -4.95 -0.99
CA VAL A 165 16.27 -5.57 -2.21
C VAL A 165 17.33 -6.42 -2.90
N GLN A 166 18.58 -5.94 -2.96
CA GLN A 166 19.68 -6.64 -3.59
C GLN A 166 20.24 -7.78 -2.72
N SER A 167 20.48 -7.53 -1.42
CA SER A 167 21.13 -8.52 -0.54
C SER A 167 20.25 -9.72 -0.26
N ASP A 168 18.95 -9.48 -0.10
CA ASP A 168 18.00 -10.51 0.32
C ASP A 168 17.22 -11.04 -0.88
N GLU A 169 17.55 -10.61 -2.11
CA GLU A 169 16.86 -10.93 -3.37
C GLU A 169 15.34 -10.71 -3.29
N LEU A 170 14.91 -9.65 -2.59
CA LEU A 170 13.49 -9.37 -2.37
C LEU A 170 12.78 -9.08 -3.69
N LYS A 171 11.57 -9.60 -3.84
CA LYS A 171 10.66 -9.22 -4.92
C LYS A 171 9.69 -8.19 -4.41
N VAL A 172 10.09 -6.92 -4.55
CA VAL A 172 9.25 -5.79 -4.12
C VAL A 172 8.08 -5.63 -5.06
N ILE A 173 6.89 -5.62 -4.48
CA ILE A 173 5.64 -5.32 -5.17
C ILE A 173 4.92 -4.20 -4.44
N GLY A 174 4.14 -3.40 -5.14
CA GLY A 174 3.41 -2.30 -4.52
C GLY A 174 2.26 -1.78 -5.36
N MET A 175 1.35 -1.12 -4.69
CA MET A 175 0.27 -0.37 -5.29
C MET A 175 0.55 1.12 -5.09
N PHE A 176 0.39 1.89 -6.16
CA PHE A 176 0.56 3.34 -6.15
C PHE A 176 -0.80 4.01 -6.29
N ARG A 177 -0.89 5.26 -5.86
CA ARG A 177 -2.08 6.09 -5.98
C ARG A 177 -1.67 7.52 -6.31
N ARG A 178 -2.47 8.24 -7.09
CA ARG A 178 -2.21 9.65 -7.40
C ARG A 178 -1.96 10.43 -6.11
N PRO A 179 -0.85 11.18 -5.98
CA PRO A 179 -0.44 11.80 -4.72
C PRO A 179 -1.52 12.68 -4.09
N SER A 180 -2.18 13.52 -4.88
CA SER A 180 -3.28 14.36 -4.41
C SER A 180 -4.43 13.55 -3.79
N GLN A 181 -4.83 12.45 -4.43
CA GLN A 181 -5.88 11.54 -3.94
C GLN A 181 -5.43 10.80 -2.68
N ARG A 182 -4.17 10.38 -2.63
CA ARG A 182 -3.54 9.77 -1.44
C ARG A 182 -3.57 10.72 -0.25
N LEU A 183 -3.14 11.98 -0.44
CA LEU A 183 -3.08 12.99 0.62
C LEU A 183 -4.46 13.32 1.18
N ILE A 184 -5.47 13.49 0.32
CA ILE A 184 -6.84 13.76 0.77
C ILE A 184 -7.41 12.54 1.50
N SER A 185 -7.17 11.33 0.98
CA SER A 185 -7.58 10.09 1.67
C SER A 185 -6.96 9.98 3.05
N ALA A 186 -5.67 10.30 3.19
CA ALA A 186 -4.95 10.24 4.46
C ALA A 186 -5.46 11.30 5.45
N PHE A 187 -5.80 12.50 4.97
CA PHE A 187 -6.44 13.53 5.79
C PHE A 187 -7.78 13.05 6.38
N HIS A 188 -8.66 12.48 5.56
CA HIS A 188 -9.96 11.95 5.99
C HIS A 188 -9.84 10.68 6.84
N ASP A 189 -8.72 9.96 6.74
CA ASP A 189 -8.35 8.84 7.61
C ASP A 189 -7.65 9.33 8.89
N SER A 190 -8.28 10.26 9.59
CA SER A 190 -7.76 10.85 10.83
C SER A 190 -6.36 11.44 10.70
N CYS A 191 -6.04 12.11 9.58
CA CYS A 191 -4.72 12.66 9.30
C CYS A 191 -3.59 11.60 9.36
N HIS A 192 -3.82 10.41 8.80
CA HIS A 192 -2.89 9.29 8.76
C HIS A 192 -1.45 9.74 8.45
N ALA A 193 -0.53 9.63 9.41
CA ALA A 193 0.84 10.14 9.32
C ALA A 193 1.86 9.13 9.85
N SER A 194 1.92 7.95 9.24
CA SER A 194 2.82 6.86 9.66
C SER A 194 4.29 7.28 9.64
N GLY A 195 4.98 7.18 10.77
CA GLY A 195 6.37 7.60 10.94
C GLY A 195 6.57 8.94 11.65
N LEU A 196 5.50 9.69 11.89
CA LEU A 196 5.57 10.93 12.66
C LEU A 196 5.69 10.63 14.17
N ALA A 197 6.51 11.39 14.89
CA ALA A 197 6.62 11.24 16.34
C ALA A 197 5.33 11.69 17.05
N GLU A 198 5.05 11.16 18.24
CA GLU A 198 3.78 11.41 18.95
C GLU A 198 3.55 12.90 19.27
N ASP A 199 4.58 13.62 19.67
CA ASP A 199 4.54 15.06 19.94
C ASP A 199 4.27 15.86 18.66
N GLN A 200 4.92 15.48 17.55
CA GLN A 200 4.69 16.09 16.25
C GLN A 200 3.29 15.81 15.70
N TYR A 201 2.76 14.60 15.93
CA TYR A 201 1.39 14.25 15.56
C TYR A 201 0.37 15.06 16.35
N LYS A 202 0.60 15.32 17.65
CA LYS A 202 -0.25 16.22 18.44
C LYS A 202 -0.27 17.63 17.85
N VAL A 203 0.89 18.14 17.42
CA VAL A 203 0.98 19.44 16.74
C VAL A 203 0.21 19.42 15.42
N LEU A 204 0.39 18.38 14.59
CA LEU A 204 -0.38 18.20 13.35
C LEU A 204 -1.89 18.26 13.59
N MET A 205 -2.39 17.54 14.60
CA MET A 205 -3.82 17.49 14.91
C MET A 205 -4.36 18.81 15.47
N GLN A 206 -3.53 19.56 16.21
CA GLN A 206 -3.87 20.89 16.72
C GLN A 206 -3.87 21.96 15.62
N GLU A 207 -3.01 21.83 14.60
CA GLU A 207 -2.89 22.84 13.54
C GLU A 207 -3.77 22.54 12.32
N CYS A 208 -3.80 21.29 11.87
CA CYS A 208 -4.40 20.90 10.60
C CYS A 208 -5.56 19.91 10.73
N GLY A 209 -5.61 19.12 11.81
CA GLY A 209 -6.67 18.15 12.07
C GLY A 209 -8.00 18.77 12.54
N PRO A 210 -8.94 17.95 13.05
CA PRO A 210 -10.26 18.39 13.50
C PRO A 210 -10.24 19.46 14.61
N ASN A 211 -9.18 19.51 15.42
CA ASN A 211 -9.01 20.51 16.48
C ASN A 211 -8.38 21.82 15.98
N GLY A 212 -7.89 21.84 14.74
CA GLY A 212 -7.18 22.97 14.13
C GLY A 212 -7.95 23.56 12.96
N LYS A 213 -7.24 23.80 11.85
CA LYS A 213 -7.83 24.31 10.60
C LYS A 213 -8.76 23.33 9.91
N ASN A 214 -8.70 22.04 10.27
CA ASN A 214 -9.44 20.96 9.63
C ASN A 214 -9.35 21.03 8.09
N SER A 215 -8.13 21.04 7.57
CA SER A 215 -7.86 21.34 6.16
C SER A 215 -6.85 20.36 5.56
N ALA A 216 -7.24 19.67 4.50
CA ALA A 216 -6.35 18.78 3.74
C ALA A 216 -5.15 19.55 3.18
N GLY A 217 -5.34 20.79 2.71
CA GLY A 217 -4.25 21.66 2.27
C GLY A 217 -3.29 22.08 3.38
N CYS A 218 -3.75 22.19 4.63
CA CYS A 218 -2.87 22.37 5.80
C CYS A 218 -2.08 21.08 6.05
N TYR A 219 -2.77 19.95 6.15
CA TYR A 219 -2.17 18.63 6.39
C TYR A 219 -1.09 18.32 5.36
N ALA A 220 -1.36 18.50 4.07
CA ALA A 220 -0.42 18.22 2.99
C ALA A 220 0.86 19.08 3.06
N ARG A 221 0.78 20.29 3.64
CA ARG A 221 1.92 21.19 3.83
C ARG A 221 2.65 21.00 5.16
N PHE A 222 2.14 20.14 6.04
CA PHE A 222 2.77 19.90 7.33
C PHE A 222 4.14 19.20 7.13
N PRO A 223 5.20 19.62 7.83
CA PRO A 223 6.52 19.02 7.70
C PRO A 223 6.48 17.49 7.91
N GLY A 224 7.07 16.76 6.96
CA GLY A 224 7.06 15.29 6.95
C GLY A 224 5.96 14.66 6.09
N ILE A 225 4.88 15.36 5.73
CA ILE A 225 3.76 14.72 4.99
C ILE A 225 4.08 14.52 3.50
N ALA A 226 4.64 15.52 2.84
CA ALA A 226 4.98 15.49 1.41
C ALA A 226 6.23 14.64 1.11
N GLY A 227 6.31 13.98 -0.04
CA GLY A 227 7.44 13.11 -0.43
C GLY A 227 7.43 11.75 0.26
N CYS A 228 6.25 11.27 0.66
CA CYS A 228 6.08 10.01 1.37
C CYS A 228 6.57 8.81 0.55
N MET A 229 6.23 8.77 -0.75
CA MET A 229 6.63 7.67 -1.62
C MET A 229 8.14 7.67 -1.82
N SER A 230 8.73 8.87 -1.99
CA SER A 230 10.19 9.02 -2.09
C SER A 230 10.91 8.40 -0.91
N ARG A 231 10.55 8.79 0.32
CA ARG A 231 11.17 8.25 1.54
C ARG A 231 10.97 6.75 1.67
N MET A 232 9.75 6.26 1.47
CA MET A 232 9.46 4.83 1.65
C MET A 232 10.18 3.93 0.64
N LEU A 233 10.48 4.43 -0.55
CA LEU A 233 11.29 3.75 -1.57
C LEU A 233 12.80 3.77 -1.24
N THR A 234 13.24 4.67 -0.37
CA THR A 234 14.66 4.88 -0.02
C THR A 234 14.96 4.68 1.47
N GLY A 235 14.12 3.93 2.18
CA GLY A 235 14.38 3.48 3.55
C GLY A 235 13.81 4.33 4.69
N GLY A 236 13.21 5.49 4.41
CA GLY A 236 12.61 6.36 5.41
C GLY A 236 11.10 6.15 5.58
N PHE A 237 10.54 6.42 6.77
CA PHE A 237 9.09 6.31 6.94
C PHE A 237 8.35 7.45 6.23
N CYS A 238 7.07 7.20 5.89
CA CYS A 238 6.23 8.14 5.14
C CYS A 238 6.22 9.55 5.73
N ALA A 239 5.94 9.69 7.02
CA ALA A 239 5.81 10.98 7.71
C ALA A 239 7.03 11.35 8.57
N GLU A 240 8.17 10.72 8.34
CA GLU A 240 9.37 10.94 9.14
C GLU A 240 9.93 12.35 8.96
N THR A 241 10.22 12.99 10.08
CA THR A 241 10.81 14.35 10.13
C THR A 241 12.31 14.31 10.41
N GLN A 242 12.90 13.16 10.77
CA GLN A 242 14.28 13.06 11.26
C GLN A 242 15.38 13.35 10.21
N PHE A 243 15.02 13.48 8.93
CA PHE A 243 15.91 14.11 7.94
C PHE A 243 16.16 15.62 8.19
N ALA A 244 15.52 16.18 9.23
CA ALA A 244 15.48 17.60 9.54
C ALA A 244 16.66 18.19 10.34
N GLU A 245 17.87 17.59 10.35
CA GLU A 245 19.08 18.39 10.63
C GLU A 245 19.32 19.42 9.49
N SER A 246 18.71 19.18 8.32
CA SER A 246 18.59 20.13 7.21
C SER A 246 17.13 20.55 7.00
N SER A 247 16.86 21.68 6.36
CA SER A 247 15.49 22.09 6.05
C SER A 247 14.76 20.98 5.26
N PHE A 248 13.60 20.52 5.75
CA PHE A 248 12.76 19.51 5.08
C PHE A 248 12.57 19.87 3.60
N ASP A 249 13.07 19.02 2.71
CA ASP A 249 13.13 19.27 1.26
C ASP A 249 11.98 18.60 0.49
N GLY A 250 11.02 18.01 1.20
CA GLY A 250 9.93 17.25 0.59
C GLY A 250 10.36 15.93 -0.04
N GLY A 251 11.48 15.34 0.36
CA GLY A 251 12.00 14.08 -0.20
C GLY A 251 12.72 14.25 -1.54
N LYS A 252 13.04 15.49 -1.94
CA LYS A 252 13.68 15.82 -3.21
C LYS A 252 15.07 15.20 -3.36
N ALA A 253 15.83 15.11 -2.28
CA ALA A 253 17.16 14.48 -2.25
C ALA A 253 17.15 13.00 -2.67
N HIS A 254 16.00 12.33 -2.55
CA HIS A 254 15.84 10.90 -2.79
C HIS A 254 15.09 10.57 -4.09
N LEU A 255 14.65 11.58 -4.85
CA LEU A 255 13.76 11.40 -6.01
C LEU A 255 14.34 10.46 -7.07
N GLU A 256 15.60 10.63 -7.46
CA GLU A 256 16.22 9.80 -8.51
C GLU A 256 16.37 8.34 -8.07
N GLU A 257 16.75 8.10 -6.81
CA GLU A 257 16.85 6.75 -6.25
C GLU A 257 15.47 6.09 -6.16
N ALA A 258 14.45 6.84 -5.72
CA ALA A 258 13.08 6.35 -5.65
C ALA A 258 12.54 5.95 -7.04
N ILE A 259 12.76 6.77 -8.06
CA ILE A 259 12.38 6.45 -9.45
C ILE A 259 13.12 5.20 -9.95
N ALA A 260 14.41 5.05 -9.64
CA ALA A 260 15.17 3.85 -9.99
C ALA A 260 14.58 2.61 -9.31
N MET A 261 14.24 2.69 -8.02
CA MET A 261 13.60 1.61 -7.27
C MET A 261 12.29 1.16 -7.93
N VAL A 262 11.42 2.09 -8.33
CA VAL A 262 10.15 1.76 -9.02
C VAL A 262 10.37 0.91 -10.27
N LYS A 263 11.43 1.18 -11.04
CA LYS A 263 11.74 0.44 -12.27
C LYS A 263 12.20 -0.99 -11.99
N GLU A 264 12.86 -1.21 -10.84
CA GLU A 264 13.36 -2.52 -10.40
C GLU A 264 12.31 -3.36 -9.68
N MET A 265 11.14 -2.78 -9.34
CA MET A 265 10.07 -3.54 -8.69
C MET A 265 9.58 -4.69 -9.57
N ALA A 266 9.32 -5.83 -8.94
CA ALA A 266 8.79 -7.01 -9.61
C ALA A 266 7.37 -6.76 -10.14
N PHE A 267 6.59 -5.96 -9.41
CA PHE A 267 5.24 -5.55 -9.81
C PHE A 267 4.92 -4.15 -9.30
N VAL A 268 4.26 -3.38 -10.17
CA VAL A 268 3.70 -2.07 -9.86
C VAL A 268 2.25 -2.10 -10.30
N GLY A 269 1.32 -1.85 -9.38
CA GLY A 269 -0.09 -1.63 -9.69
C GLY A 269 -0.52 -0.21 -9.35
N LEU A 270 -1.69 0.20 -9.87
CA LEU A 270 -2.28 1.52 -9.66
C LEU A 270 -3.66 1.39 -9.05
N THR A 271 -3.94 2.17 -8.01
CA THR A 271 -5.23 2.14 -7.30
C THR A 271 -6.36 2.58 -8.21
N GLU A 272 -6.10 3.54 -9.10
CA GLU A 272 -7.02 4.04 -10.13
C GLU A 272 -7.36 2.99 -11.20
N TYR A 273 -6.58 1.91 -11.29
CA TYR A 273 -6.77 0.78 -12.20
C TYR A 273 -6.82 -0.53 -11.40
N TRP A 274 -7.63 -0.56 -10.33
CA TRP A 274 -7.70 -1.65 -9.36
C TRP A 274 -7.86 -3.03 -10.00
N ASP A 275 -8.96 -3.24 -10.74
CA ASP A 275 -9.30 -4.51 -11.35
C ASP A 275 -8.20 -4.97 -12.32
N LEU A 276 -7.70 -4.04 -13.15
CA LEU A 276 -6.61 -4.33 -14.09
C LEU A 276 -5.31 -4.69 -13.36
N SER A 277 -4.98 -4.02 -12.24
CA SER A 277 -3.79 -4.33 -11.44
C SER A 277 -3.85 -5.74 -10.86
N ILE A 278 -5.01 -6.17 -10.36
CA ILE A 278 -5.21 -7.52 -9.82
C ILE A 278 -5.08 -8.56 -10.95
N CYS A 279 -5.77 -8.32 -12.06
CA CYS A 279 -5.72 -9.20 -13.23
C CYS A 279 -4.30 -9.33 -13.78
N LEU A 280 -3.58 -8.22 -13.88
CA LEU A 280 -2.20 -8.18 -14.35
C LEU A 280 -1.28 -8.96 -13.42
N PHE A 281 -1.39 -8.78 -12.10
CA PHE A 281 -0.60 -9.52 -11.13
C PHE A 281 -0.77 -11.03 -11.29
N GLN A 282 -2.03 -11.51 -11.31
CA GLN A 282 -2.35 -12.93 -11.44
C GLN A 282 -1.91 -13.48 -12.81
N ARG A 283 -1.93 -12.65 -13.86
CA ARG A 283 -1.42 -13.04 -15.19
C ARG A 283 0.10 -13.17 -15.21
N MET A 284 0.82 -12.21 -14.62
CA MET A 284 2.29 -12.17 -14.64
C MET A 284 2.90 -13.32 -13.84
N PHE A 285 2.34 -13.64 -12.67
CA PHE A 285 2.97 -14.59 -11.74
C PHE A 285 2.22 -15.93 -11.65
N GLY A 286 1.11 -16.05 -12.38
CA GLY A 286 0.17 -17.15 -12.27
C GLY A 286 -0.82 -16.97 -11.12
N GLY A 287 -1.74 -17.92 -11.01
CA GLY A 287 -2.82 -17.90 -10.01
C GLY A 287 -4.19 -17.73 -10.67
N THR A 288 -5.22 -17.63 -9.83
CA THR A 288 -6.62 -17.47 -10.26
C THR A 288 -7.22 -16.27 -9.58
N VAL A 289 -7.96 -15.46 -10.34
CA VAL A 289 -8.62 -14.28 -9.78
C VAL A 289 -9.83 -14.73 -8.96
N ASN A 290 -9.88 -14.27 -7.73
CA ASN A 290 -11.01 -14.40 -6.82
C ASN A 290 -11.79 -13.09 -6.83
N ALA A 291 -13.11 -13.17 -7.00
CA ALA A 291 -14.01 -12.01 -7.03
C ALA A 291 -13.81 -11.04 -5.85
N ALA A 292 -13.54 -11.58 -4.65
CA ALA A 292 -13.32 -10.77 -3.45
C ALA A 292 -12.04 -9.93 -3.51
N GLN A 293 -11.07 -10.24 -4.39
CA GLN A 293 -9.91 -9.38 -4.63
C GLN A 293 -10.32 -8.09 -5.33
N LEU A 294 -11.32 -8.16 -6.21
CA LEU A 294 -11.79 -7.02 -7.00
C LEU A 294 -12.66 -6.06 -6.18
N VAL A 295 -12.84 -6.33 -4.89
CA VAL A 295 -13.51 -5.44 -3.94
C VAL A 295 -12.45 -4.63 -3.21
N ASP A 296 -12.44 -3.32 -3.42
CA ASP A 296 -11.75 -2.40 -2.52
C ASP A 296 -12.61 -2.23 -1.25
N PHE A 297 -12.11 -2.72 -0.11
CA PHE A 297 -12.84 -2.78 1.16
C PHE A 297 -12.88 -1.44 1.91
N HIS A 298 -12.42 -0.35 1.32
CA HIS A 298 -12.64 0.98 1.88
C HIS A 298 -14.12 1.40 1.68
N GLU A 299 -14.92 1.21 2.74
CA GLU A 299 -16.36 1.49 2.81
C GLU A 299 -16.72 2.95 3.16
N GLY A 300 -15.84 3.93 2.98
CA GLY A 300 -16.24 5.31 3.27
C GLY A 300 -17.32 5.78 2.29
N ASP A 301 -18.36 6.47 2.80
CA ASP A 301 -19.50 6.99 2.02
C ASP A 301 -19.08 7.91 0.83
N SER A 302 -17.82 8.37 0.83
CA SER A 302 -17.20 9.18 -0.22
C SER A 302 -16.47 8.39 -1.32
N HIS A 303 -16.40 7.06 -1.23
CA HIS A 303 -15.64 6.19 -2.16
C HIS A 303 -16.45 5.64 -3.34
N GLN A 304 -17.61 6.22 -3.66
CA GLN A 304 -18.37 5.81 -4.86
C GLN A 304 -17.64 6.21 -6.15
N ASP A 305 -16.65 5.46 -6.62
CA ASP A 305 -15.90 5.67 -7.88
C ASP A 305 -15.41 7.12 -8.15
N GLN A 306 -15.53 7.99 -7.16
CA GLN A 306 -15.40 9.43 -7.29
C GLN A 306 -14.09 9.80 -6.64
N LEU A 307 -13.20 10.31 -7.48
CA LEU A 307 -12.00 10.98 -7.04
C LEU A 307 -12.40 12.11 -6.07
N TYR A 308 -11.64 12.26 -4.98
CA TYR A 308 -11.80 13.38 -4.07
C TYR A 308 -11.64 14.70 -4.82
N ASP A 309 -12.36 15.72 -4.36
CA ASP A 309 -12.20 17.09 -4.83
C ASP A 309 -10.81 17.63 -4.44
N GLU A 310 -9.96 17.83 -5.43
CA GLU A 310 -8.57 18.29 -5.23
C GLU A 310 -8.46 19.75 -4.82
N THR A 311 -9.54 20.53 -4.93
CA THR A 311 -9.54 21.91 -4.44
C THR A 311 -9.31 21.96 -2.92
N GLN A 312 -9.58 20.87 -2.19
CA GLN A 312 -9.27 20.69 -0.77
C GLN A 312 -7.78 20.88 -0.45
N LEU A 313 -6.88 20.65 -1.42
CA LEU A 313 -5.44 20.85 -1.26
C LEU A 313 -5.01 22.31 -1.36
N MET A 314 -5.93 23.21 -1.74
CA MET A 314 -5.69 24.65 -1.86
C MET A 314 -4.47 24.95 -2.77
N GLY A 315 -4.41 24.27 -3.92
CA GLY A 315 -3.33 24.41 -4.90
C GLY A 315 -1.99 23.79 -4.50
N PHE A 316 -1.94 22.99 -3.41
CA PHE A 316 -0.75 22.21 -3.09
C PHE A 316 -0.54 21.07 -4.09
N VAL A 317 0.71 20.85 -4.48
CA VAL A 317 1.15 19.75 -5.32
C VAL A 317 2.40 19.15 -4.70
N ASP A 318 2.40 17.84 -4.49
CA ASP A 318 3.57 17.10 -4.03
C ASP A 318 4.43 16.69 -5.23
N GLU A 319 5.21 17.64 -5.76
CA GLU A 319 5.95 17.46 -7.03
C GLU A 319 6.86 16.21 -7.04
N VAL A 320 7.40 15.82 -5.88
CA VAL A 320 8.26 14.65 -5.73
C VAL A 320 7.43 13.36 -5.87
N ASP A 321 6.35 13.24 -5.09
CA ASP A 321 5.47 12.07 -5.19
C ASP A 321 4.76 12.00 -6.57
N GLU A 322 4.48 13.15 -7.23
CA GLU A 322 3.92 13.18 -8.60
C GLU A 322 4.90 12.61 -9.64
N ALA A 323 6.18 12.96 -9.55
CA ALA A 323 7.20 12.40 -10.44
C ALA A 323 7.37 10.88 -10.24
N ILE A 324 7.31 10.41 -8.99
CA ILE A 324 7.37 8.98 -8.66
C ILE A 324 6.12 8.26 -9.17
N TYR A 325 4.93 8.84 -8.96
CA TYR A 325 3.68 8.27 -9.47
C TYR A 325 3.68 8.19 -11.00
N GLN A 326 4.24 9.18 -11.69
CA GLN A 326 4.42 9.11 -13.14
C GLN A 326 5.31 7.94 -13.54
N ALA A 327 6.45 7.74 -12.88
CA ALA A 327 7.34 6.60 -13.14
C ALA A 327 6.64 5.26 -12.85
N ALA A 328 5.83 5.17 -11.80
CA ALA A 328 5.03 3.99 -11.48
C ALA A 328 3.94 3.73 -12.53
N SER A 329 3.29 4.79 -13.01
CA SER A 329 2.34 4.70 -14.10
C SER A 329 3.01 4.20 -15.38
N ASP A 330 4.16 4.76 -15.75
CA ASP A 330 4.90 4.31 -16.95
C ASP A 330 5.26 2.82 -16.82
N ARG A 331 5.78 2.42 -15.67
CA ARG A 331 6.10 1.01 -15.38
C ARG A 331 4.87 0.10 -15.45
N PHE A 332 3.75 0.51 -14.88
CA PHE A 332 2.50 -0.24 -14.97
C PHE A 332 2.07 -0.47 -16.43
N HIS A 333 2.13 0.57 -17.27
CA HIS A 333 1.77 0.46 -18.68
C HIS A 333 2.77 -0.36 -19.50
N GLU A 334 4.05 -0.41 -19.12
CA GLU A 334 5.02 -1.35 -19.68
C GLU A 334 4.64 -2.80 -19.35
N LEU A 335 4.24 -3.08 -18.10
CA LEU A 335 3.85 -4.43 -17.67
C LEU A 335 2.58 -4.94 -18.35
N VAL A 336 1.68 -4.04 -18.77
CA VAL A 336 0.44 -4.38 -19.47
C VAL A 336 0.68 -4.80 -20.93
N GLN A 337 1.76 -4.36 -21.57
CA GLN A 337 2.06 -4.61 -22.99
C GLN A 337 2.64 -6.01 -23.23
#